data_AF-A0A432TAD2-F1
#
_entry.id   AF-A0A432TAD2-F1
#
_cell.length_a   1.000
_cell.length_b   1.000
_cell.length_c   1.000
_cell.angle_alpha   90.00
_cell.angle_beta   90.00
_cell.angle_gamma   90.00
#
_symmetry.space_group_name_H-M   'P 1'
#
loop_
_entity.id
_entity.type
_entity.pdbx_description
1 polymer ?
#
loop_
_entity_poly.entity_id
_entity_poly.type
_entity_poly.pdbx_seq_one_letter_code
_entity_poly.pdbx_strand_id
1 'polypeptide(L)'
;MKTTEKLQNLLENEVIPDLEVAIDELFEAIDKAKNASSEQKSDLEEMRDMRTECYAIVEEIKRDELDEEEAQALLDELLELKTDK
;
A
#
# COMPACT_ATOMS: atom_id res chain seq x y z
N MET A 1 5.76 21.30 6.04
CA MET A 1 5.05 20.13 5.52
C MET A 1 4.14 19.62 6.61
N LYS A 2 2.85 19.61 6.33
CA LYS A 2 1.84 18.93 7.16
C LYS A 2 2.10 17.43 7.17
N THR A 3 1.57 16.71 8.15
CA THR A 3 1.71 15.26 8.22
C THR A 3 0.93 14.60 7.09
N THR A 4 -0.26 15.09 6.78
CA THR A 4 -1.05 14.72 5.59
C THR A 4 -0.25 14.79 4.29
N GLU A 5 0.51 15.87 4.07
CA GLU A 5 1.39 16.02 2.89
C GLU A 5 2.53 14.99 2.88
N LYS A 6 3.10 14.65 4.05
CA LYS A 6 4.17 13.64 4.14
C LYS A 6 3.63 12.25 3.85
N LEU A 7 2.49 11.91 4.45
CA LEU A 7 1.80 10.64 4.25
C LEU A 7 1.42 10.45 2.79
N GLN A 8 0.82 11.48 2.17
CA GLN A 8 0.52 11.44 0.74
C GLN A 8 1.76 11.20 -0.11
N ASN A 9 2.87 11.91 0.15
CA ASN A 9 4.10 11.73 -0.61
C ASN A 9 4.68 10.31 -0.44
N LEU A 10 4.65 9.75 0.77
CA LEU A 10 5.10 8.39 1.04
C LEU A 10 4.25 7.36 0.30
N LEU A 11 2.92 7.53 0.32
CA LEU A 11 1.97 6.63 -0.34
C LEU A 11 2.13 6.68 -1.86
N GLU A 12 2.04 7.87 -2.46
CA GLU A 12 2.02 8.02 -3.93
C GLU A 12 3.37 7.74 -4.60
N ASN A 13 4.50 8.06 -3.94
CA ASN A 13 5.82 7.94 -4.56
C ASN A 13 6.58 6.67 -4.17
N GLU A 14 6.19 6.01 -3.09
CA GLU A 14 6.94 4.85 -2.58
C GLU A 14 6.04 3.64 -2.34
N VAL A 15 5.08 3.71 -1.40
CA VAL A 15 4.32 2.53 -0.96
C VAL A 15 3.46 1.94 -2.09
N ILE A 16 2.67 2.77 -2.77
CA ILE A 16 1.80 2.31 -3.86
C ILE A 16 2.63 1.75 -5.03
N PRO A 17 3.67 2.45 -5.54
CA PRO A 17 4.54 1.89 -6.57
C PRO A 17 5.19 0.57 -6.16
N ASP A 18 5.70 0.45 -4.92
CA ASP A 18 6.32 -0.78 -4.42
C ASP A 18 5.30 -1.94 -4.37
N LEU A 19 4.08 -1.66 -3.92
CA LEU A 19 2.98 -2.63 -3.92
C LEU A 19 2.58 -3.06 -5.34
N GLU A 20 2.50 -2.12 -6.29
CA GLU A 20 2.17 -2.44 -7.68
C GLU A 20 3.23 -3.36 -8.31
N VAL A 21 4.52 -3.10 -8.06
CA VAL A 21 5.60 -3.99 -8.50
C VAL A 21 5.47 -5.37 -7.86
N ALA A 22 5.25 -5.45 -6.54
CA ALA A 22 5.09 -6.73 -5.85
C ALA A 22 3.88 -7.53 -6.37
N ILE A 23 2.76 -6.86 -6.62
CA ILE A 23 1.54 -7.44 -7.20
C ILE A 23 1.84 -7.99 -8.60
N ASP A 24 2.51 -7.23 -9.45
CA ASP A 24 2.84 -7.64 -10.81
C ASP A 24 3.81 -8.83 -10.82
N GLU A 25 4.84 -8.81 -9.98
CA GLU A 25 5.78 -9.93 -9.82
C GLU A 25 5.08 -11.21 -9.34
N LEU A 26 4.20 -11.10 -8.33
CA LEU A 26 3.43 -12.23 -7.80
C LEU A 26 2.43 -12.74 -8.85
N PHE A 27 1.75 -11.83 -9.55
CA PHE A 27 0.84 -12.18 -10.63
C PHE A 27 1.57 -12.91 -11.77
N GLU A 28 2.75 -12.43 -12.18
CA GLU A 28 3.57 -13.12 -13.17
C GLU A 28 4.04 -14.50 -12.69
N ALA A 29 4.41 -14.63 -11.42
CA ALA A 29 4.80 -15.91 -10.85
C ALA A 29 3.62 -16.91 -10.84
N ILE A 30 2.43 -16.43 -10.51
CA ILE A 30 1.15 -17.16 -10.57
C ILE A 30 0.80 -17.58 -11.99
N ASP A 31 0.95 -16.69 -12.98
CA ASP A 31 0.64 -16.97 -14.39
C ASP A 31 1.63 -17.97 -15.00
N LYS A 32 2.92 -17.87 -14.66
CA LYS A 32 3.96 -18.83 -15.06
C LYS A 32 3.76 -20.19 -14.37
N ALA A 33 3.23 -20.21 -13.16
CA ALA A 33 2.85 -21.45 -12.48
C ALA A 33 1.56 -21.99 -13.12
N LYS A 34 1.65 -23.11 -13.84
CA LYS A 34 0.47 -23.78 -14.48
C LYS A 34 -0.66 -24.14 -13.50
N ASN A 35 -0.43 -23.97 -12.19
CA ASN A 35 -1.30 -24.27 -11.08
C ASN A 35 -0.87 -23.45 -9.85
N ALA A 36 -1.28 -22.19 -9.79
CA ALA A 36 -1.07 -21.34 -8.61
C ALA A 36 -1.71 -21.94 -7.35
N SER A 37 -0.97 -21.94 -6.24
CA SER A 37 -1.48 -22.41 -4.96
C SER A 37 -2.60 -21.49 -4.46
N SER A 38 -3.45 -22.01 -3.57
CA SER A 38 -4.46 -21.19 -2.89
C SER A 38 -3.81 -20.06 -2.07
N GLU A 39 -2.62 -20.33 -1.51
CA GLU A 39 -1.82 -19.38 -0.75
C GLU A 39 -1.38 -18.20 -1.62
N GLN A 40 -0.75 -18.46 -2.77
CA GLN A 40 -0.32 -17.39 -3.70
C GLN A 40 -1.48 -16.50 -4.16
N LYS A 41 -2.67 -17.09 -4.37
CA LYS A 41 -3.86 -16.31 -4.74
C LYS A 41 -4.37 -15.46 -3.59
N SER A 42 -4.31 -15.96 -2.35
CA SER A 42 -4.64 -15.22 -1.14
C SER A 42 -3.68 -14.04 -0.98
N ASP A 43 -2.36 -14.29 -1.06
CA ASP A 43 -1.33 -13.26 -0.94
C ASP A 43 -1.53 -12.15 -1.99
N LEU A 44 -1.87 -12.53 -3.23
CA LEU A 44 -2.15 -11.56 -4.30
C LEU A 44 -3.40 -10.71 -4.03
N GLU A 45 -4.44 -11.32 -3.46
CA GLU A 45 -5.67 -10.62 -3.08
C GLU A 45 -5.40 -9.66 -1.91
N GLU A 46 -4.68 -10.11 -0.88
CA GLU A 46 -4.26 -9.28 0.26
C GLU A 46 -3.45 -8.06 -0.19
N MET A 47 -2.47 -8.24 -1.09
CA MET A 47 -1.69 -7.12 -1.62
C MET A 47 -2.56 -6.12 -2.43
N ARG A 48 -3.55 -6.61 -3.17
CA ARG A 48 -4.48 -5.75 -3.93
C ARG A 48 -5.40 -4.96 -3.01
N ASP A 49 -5.83 -5.56 -1.91
CA ASP A 49 -6.64 -4.88 -0.89
C ASP A 49 -5.82 -3.80 -0.20
N MET A 50 -4.59 -4.10 0.24
CA MET A 50 -3.66 -3.11 0.82
C MET A 50 -3.42 -1.92 -0.13
N ARG A 51 -3.19 -2.19 -1.42
CA ARG A 51 -3.03 -1.12 -2.43
C ARG A 51 -4.29 -0.28 -2.54
N THR A 52 -5.47 -0.90 -2.52
CA THR A 52 -6.75 -0.20 -2.63
C THR A 52 -6.98 0.69 -1.41
N GLU A 53 -6.64 0.22 -0.22
CA GLU A 53 -6.68 1.02 1.01
C GLU A 53 -5.71 2.21 0.95
N CYS A 54 -4.48 2.02 0.45
CA CYS A 54 -3.53 3.11 0.24
C CYS A 54 -4.09 4.20 -0.70
N TYR A 55 -4.75 3.81 -1.79
CA TYR A 55 -5.42 4.76 -2.69
C TYR A 55 -6.59 5.48 -2.01
N ALA A 56 -7.36 4.79 -1.17
CA ALA A 56 -8.45 5.40 -0.42
C ALA A 56 -7.94 6.49 0.54
N ILE A 57 -6.87 6.21 1.28
CA ILE A 57 -6.22 7.19 2.18
C ILE A 57 -5.74 8.42 1.40
N VAL A 58 -5.13 8.22 0.23
CA VAL A 58 -4.70 9.33 -0.64
C VAL A 58 -5.89 10.19 -1.08
N GLU A 59 -7.02 9.58 -1.43
CA GLU A 59 -8.23 10.30 -1.80
C GLU A 59 -8.85 11.06 -0.62
N GLU A 60 -8.85 10.48 0.58
CA GLU A 60 -9.29 11.15 1.82
C GLU A 60 -8.42 12.38 2.13
N ILE A 61 -7.10 12.27 2.00
CA ILE A 61 -6.17 13.41 2.14
C ILE A 61 -6.50 14.51 1.11
N LYS A 62 -6.72 14.14 -0.16
CA LYS A 62 -7.07 15.11 -1.22
C LYS A 62 -8.41 15.81 -0.97
N ARG A 63 -9.31 15.18 -0.24
CA ARG A 63 -10.62 15.74 0.15
C ARG A 63 -10.57 16.52 1.47
N ASP A 64 -9.42 16.60 2.12
CA ASP A 64 -9.26 17.17 3.47
C ASP A 64 -10.17 16.44 4.49
N GLU A 65 -10.40 15.13 4.25
CA GLU A 65 -11.23 14.24 5.08
C GLU A 65 -10.41 13.42 6.09
N LEU A 66 -9.08 13.56 6.07
CA LEU A 66 -8.16 12.93 7.01
C LEU A 66 -7.51 13.99 7.90
N ASP A 67 -7.64 13.85 9.22
CA ASP A 67 -7.04 14.81 10.15
C ASP A 67 -5.54 14.55 10.40
N GLU A 68 -4.85 15.49 11.04
CA GLU A 68 -3.40 15.39 11.26
C GLU A 68 -3.01 14.32 12.30
N GLU A 69 -3.89 13.97 13.24
CA GLU A 69 -3.64 12.93 14.24
C GLU A 69 -3.78 11.55 13.61
N GLU A 70 -4.84 11.33 12.83
CA GLU A 70 -5.06 10.14 12.02
C GLU A 70 -3.93 9.95 10.99
N ALA A 71 -3.56 11.02 10.27
CA ALA A 71 -2.46 10.98 9.33
C ALA A 71 -1.12 10.66 10.01
N GLN A 72 -0.91 11.11 11.25
CA GLN A 72 0.31 10.80 12.00
C GLN A 72 0.35 9.33 12.41
N ALA A 73 -0.76 8.79 12.90
CA ALA A 73 -0.86 7.38 13.27
C ALA A 73 -0.57 6.46 12.06
N LEU A 74 -1.19 6.75 10.91
CA LEU A 74 -0.97 6.01 9.67
C LEU A 74 0.47 6.14 9.16
N LEU A 75 1.05 7.34 9.23
CA LEU A 75 2.43 7.57 8.82
C LEU A 75 3.41 6.77 9.68
N ASP A 76 3.20 6.75 11.00
CA ASP A 76 4.06 6.02 11.93
C ASP A 76 3.97 4.50 11.66
N GLU A 77 2.76 3.96 11.47
CA GLU A 77 2.56 2.54 11.11
C GLU A 77 3.28 2.18 9.80
N LEU A 78 3.14 2.99 8.76
CA LEU A 78 3.81 2.75 7.47
C LEU A 78 5.34 2.82 7.58
N LEU A 79 5.87 3.73 8.40
CA LEU A 79 7.31 3.84 8.63
C LEU A 79 7.84 2.66 9.45
N GLU A 80 7.09 2.16 10.42
CA GLU A 80 7.43 0.94 11.16
C GLU A 80 7.52 -0.27 10.22
N LEU A 81 6.49 -0.49 9.39
CA LEU A 81 6.48 -1.57 8.39
C LEU A 81 7.67 -1.50 7.42
N LYS A 82 8.12 -0.29 7.09
CA LYS A 82 9.25 -0.08 6.17
C LYS A 82 10.61 -0.26 6.84
N THR A 83 10.69 -0.01 8.15
CA THR A 83 11.93 -0.08 8.95
C THR A 83 12.23 -1.49 9.45
N ASP A 84 11.22 -2.38 9.50
CA ASP A 84 11.37 -3.79 9.90
C ASP A 84 12.09 -4.68 8.84
N LYS A 85 13.15 -4.16 8.22
CA LYS A 85 14.07 -4.87 7.31
C LYS A 85 15.45 -5.08 7.92
#